data_AF-A0A9W9UW20-F1
#
_entry.id   AF-A0A9W9UW20-F1
#
_cell.length_a   1.000
_cell.length_b   1.000
_cell.length_c   1.000
_cell.angle_alpha   90.00
_cell.angle_beta   90.00
_cell.angle_gamma   90.00
#
_symmetry.space_group_name_H-M   'P 1'
#
loop_
_entity.id
_entity.type
_entity.pdbx_description
1 polymer ?
#
loop_
_entity_poly.entity_id
_entity_poly.type
_entity_poly.pdbx_seq_one_letter_code
_entity_poly.pdbx_strand_id
1 'polypeptide(L)'
;MQAANISFASLGLVVLDEIRFPNRTPLTNILGGSGTYAKDFKYTTPVLAVQENSLKHTNLLASRSFHYLASPEDLHVRVSTLLALRAEAGIHERPLIIWEPAPLSCRPENLEGCLEAATLVDVLSPNHLELAKLFSEPQSDVIDKKKIEELAVQCLNRGVGPDGNGTVIVRAGENGCFISNRNISSTWLDPFYSTKPGEKPNEKIVDPTGAGNAFLGSYAVGYLKTGSVIKAACYGSVGASFALEQVGVPLLSVQDNEESWNGVDVLSRLEEYMARQNCGREGVIRVL
;
A
#
# COMPACT_ATOMS: atom_id res chain seq x y z
N MET A 1 -14.14 13.03 27.41
CA MET A 1 -13.04 12.20 26.88
C MET A 1 -12.44 12.95 25.72
N GLN A 2 -11.16 13.30 25.80
CA GLN A 2 -10.43 13.85 24.65
C GLN A 2 -10.44 12.76 23.57
N ALA A 3 -10.99 13.04 22.39
CA ALA A 3 -11.01 12.07 21.31
C ALA A 3 -9.56 11.62 21.03
N ALA A 4 -9.32 10.31 21.05
CA ALA A 4 -8.00 9.78 20.71
C ALA A 4 -7.64 10.26 19.30
N ASN A 5 -6.45 10.85 19.14
CA ASN A 5 -5.97 11.36 17.85
C ASN A 5 -5.53 10.19 16.97
N ILE A 6 -6.50 9.52 16.35
CA ILE A 6 -6.28 8.34 15.52
C ILE A 6 -5.75 8.80 14.16
N SER A 7 -4.53 8.36 13.82
CA SER A 7 -3.87 8.78 12.58
C SER A 7 -4.38 8.00 11.36
N PHE A 8 -4.69 6.71 11.51
CA PHE A 8 -4.97 5.81 10.39
C PHE A 8 -6.02 4.76 10.77
N ALA A 9 -6.93 4.49 9.83
CA ALA A 9 -7.82 3.34 9.84
C ALA A 9 -7.72 2.61 8.49
N SER A 10 -7.60 1.28 8.52
CA SER A 10 -7.69 0.46 7.31
C SER A 10 -9.06 -0.19 7.26
N LEU A 11 -9.81 0.06 6.19
CA LEU A 11 -11.07 -0.61 5.86
C LEU A 11 -10.81 -1.77 4.89
N GLY A 12 -9.67 -2.42 5.07
CA GLY A 12 -9.29 -3.65 4.39
C GLY A 12 -10.06 -4.87 4.90
N LEU A 13 -9.59 -6.03 4.51
CA LEU A 13 -10.20 -7.31 4.84
C LEU A 13 -9.46 -7.95 6.02
N VAL A 14 -10.21 -8.55 6.95
CA VAL A 14 -9.63 -9.52 7.89
C VAL A 14 -9.97 -10.90 7.36
N VAL A 15 -8.95 -11.63 6.92
CA VAL A 15 -9.09 -12.96 6.32
C VAL A 15 -8.06 -13.92 6.90
N LEU A 16 -8.45 -15.19 6.97
CA LEU A 16 -7.55 -16.29 7.22
C LEU A 16 -7.17 -16.94 5.89
N ASP A 17 -5.87 -16.93 5.64
CA ASP A 17 -5.30 -17.36 4.38
C ASP A 17 -4.68 -18.75 4.49
N GLU A 18 -4.76 -19.49 3.38
CA GLU A 18 -3.96 -20.67 3.14
C GLU A 18 -2.81 -20.28 2.19
N ILE A 19 -1.57 -20.42 2.67
CA ILE A 19 -0.37 -20.03 1.93
C ILE A 19 0.36 -21.29 1.47
N ARG A 20 0.56 -21.41 0.16
CA ARG A 20 1.23 -22.56 -0.48
C ARG A 20 2.60 -22.17 -1.01
N PHE A 21 3.65 -22.77 -0.46
CA PHE A 21 5.01 -22.68 -0.95
C PHE A 21 5.43 -23.96 -1.68
N PRO A 22 6.30 -23.88 -2.71
CA PRO A 22 6.91 -25.07 -3.29
C PRO A 22 7.63 -25.90 -2.23
N ASN A 23 7.36 -27.21 -2.18
CA ASN A 23 8.04 -28.17 -1.30
C ASN A 23 7.89 -27.92 0.21
N ARG A 24 6.83 -27.22 0.65
CA ARG A 24 6.47 -27.09 2.08
C ARG A 24 5.03 -27.50 2.30
N THR A 25 4.72 -27.98 3.50
CA THR A 25 3.34 -28.17 3.94
C THR A 25 2.60 -26.83 3.89
N PRO A 26 1.37 -26.77 3.33
CA PRO A 26 0.59 -25.53 3.34
C PRO A 26 0.43 -24.97 4.76
N LEU A 27 0.58 -23.66 4.88
CA LEU A 27 0.26 -22.95 6.12
C LEU A 27 -1.22 -22.59 6.10
N THR A 28 -1.94 -22.90 7.18
CA THR A 28 -3.39 -22.64 7.31
C THR A 28 -3.66 -21.71 8.48
N ASN A 29 -4.79 -21.00 8.43
CA ASN A 29 -5.21 -20.05 9.47
C ASN A 29 -4.18 -18.93 9.71
N ILE A 30 -3.48 -18.49 8.67
CA ILE A 30 -2.57 -17.36 8.75
C ILE A 30 -3.40 -16.09 8.60
N LEU A 31 -3.28 -15.16 9.56
CA LEU A 31 -3.85 -13.83 9.40
C LEU A 31 -3.11 -13.14 8.25
N GLY A 32 -3.81 -12.88 7.15
CA GLY A 32 -3.19 -12.44 5.92
C GLY A 32 -3.99 -11.35 5.21
N GLY A 33 -3.35 -10.83 4.17
CA GLY A 33 -3.88 -9.80 3.31
C GLY A 33 -3.13 -9.87 1.99
N SER A 34 -3.64 -10.71 1.09
CA SER A 34 -3.22 -10.92 -0.31
C SER A 34 -1.70 -10.98 -0.53
N GLY A 35 -1.14 -12.19 -0.57
CA GLY A 35 0.29 -12.43 -0.81
C GLY A 35 0.63 -12.65 -2.29
N THR A 36 1.79 -12.15 -2.72
CA THR A 36 2.27 -12.20 -4.12
C THR A 36 3.36 -13.24 -4.41
N TYR A 37 3.94 -13.96 -3.43
CA TYR A 37 4.88 -15.09 -3.69
C TYR A 37 4.31 -16.49 -3.44
N ALA A 38 3.09 -16.61 -2.89
CA ALA A 38 2.43 -17.90 -2.87
C ALA A 38 2.06 -18.27 -4.31
N LYS A 39 2.52 -19.43 -4.80
CA LYS A 39 2.18 -19.89 -6.16
C LYS A 39 0.67 -19.99 -6.37
N ASP A 40 -0.06 -20.26 -5.28
CA ASP A 40 -1.51 -20.26 -5.22
C ASP A 40 -1.95 -19.68 -3.87
N PHE A 41 -2.99 -18.85 -3.92
CA PHE A 41 -3.61 -18.21 -2.77
C PHE A 41 -5.11 -18.50 -2.76
N LYS A 42 -5.68 -18.81 -1.59
CA LYS A 42 -7.11 -19.05 -1.44
C LYS A 42 -7.62 -18.53 -0.10
N TYR A 43 -8.68 -17.71 -0.16
CA TYR A 43 -9.47 -17.38 1.02
C TYR A 43 -10.19 -18.64 1.53
N THR A 44 -9.96 -18.99 2.79
CA THR A 44 -10.57 -20.18 3.41
C THR A 44 -11.85 -19.87 4.19
N THR A 45 -12.06 -18.60 4.52
CA THR A 45 -13.23 -18.09 5.22
C THR A 45 -13.96 -17.03 4.40
N PRO A 46 -15.27 -16.80 4.65
CA PRO A 46 -15.95 -15.62 4.12
C PRO A 46 -15.19 -14.35 4.46
N VAL A 47 -15.13 -13.44 3.50
CA VAL A 47 -14.50 -12.13 3.69
C VAL A 47 -15.37 -11.30 4.61
N LEU A 48 -14.85 -10.93 5.78
CA LEU A 48 -15.50 -9.99 6.69
C LEU A 48 -15.04 -8.57 6.32
N ALA A 49 -15.84 -7.87 5.53
CA ALA A 49 -15.58 -6.49 5.15
C ALA A 49 -16.18 -5.51 6.17
N VAL A 50 -15.35 -4.62 6.71
CA VAL A 50 -15.81 -3.52 7.56
C VAL A 50 -16.61 -2.54 6.72
N GLN A 51 -17.86 -2.31 7.12
CA GLN A 51 -18.76 -1.34 6.48
C GLN A 51 -18.58 0.04 7.13
N GLU A 52 -18.75 1.12 6.37
CA GLU A 52 -18.56 2.49 6.86
C GLU A 52 -19.53 2.83 7.99
N ASN A 53 -20.74 2.27 7.95
CA ASN A 53 -21.73 2.43 9.02
C ASN A 53 -21.25 1.89 10.38
N SER A 54 -20.33 0.92 10.39
CA SER A 54 -19.72 0.41 11.62
C SER A 54 -18.78 1.42 12.28
N LEU A 55 -18.36 2.48 11.57
CA LEU A 55 -17.56 3.57 12.14
C LEU A 55 -18.42 4.57 12.91
N LYS A 56 -19.74 4.60 12.68
CA LYS A 56 -20.64 5.54 13.32
C LYS A 56 -20.54 5.40 14.84
N HIS A 57 -20.46 6.54 15.54
CA HIS A 57 -20.29 6.60 16.99
C HIS A 57 -18.97 6.01 17.54
N THR A 58 -17.98 5.78 16.68
CA THR A 58 -16.62 5.38 17.10
C THR A 58 -15.62 6.52 16.85
N ASN A 59 -14.51 6.53 17.60
CA ASN A 59 -13.42 7.47 17.34
C ASN A 59 -12.74 7.23 15.98
N LEU A 60 -12.89 6.03 15.39
CA LEU A 60 -12.30 5.67 14.10
C LEU A 60 -12.88 6.51 12.95
N LEU A 61 -14.12 7.01 13.08
CA LEU A 61 -14.72 7.91 12.09
C LEU A 61 -13.89 9.19 11.91
N ALA A 62 -13.21 9.65 12.97
CA ALA A 62 -12.37 10.84 12.97
C ALA A 62 -10.93 10.58 12.50
N SER A 63 -10.60 9.38 12.00
CA SER A 63 -9.27 9.07 11.50
C SER A 63 -8.83 10.06 10.42
N ARG A 64 -7.54 10.41 10.41
CA ARG A 64 -6.97 11.34 9.42
C ARG A 64 -6.64 10.69 8.08
N SER A 65 -6.65 9.36 8.03
CA SER A 65 -6.44 8.60 6.79
C SER A 65 -7.23 7.31 6.79
N PHE A 66 -7.66 6.90 5.59
CA PHE A 66 -8.41 5.67 5.31
C PHE A 66 -7.76 4.90 4.17
N HIS A 67 -7.51 3.62 4.39
CA HIS A 67 -7.08 2.70 3.35
C HIS A 67 -8.22 1.77 2.91
N TYR A 68 -8.42 1.65 1.61
CA TYR A 68 -9.41 0.78 0.98
C TYR A 68 -8.73 -0.29 0.11
N LEU A 69 -9.08 -1.55 0.36
CA LEU A 69 -8.91 -2.65 -0.59
C LEU A 69 -10.30 -3.02 -1.08
N ALA A 70 -10.64 -2.62 -2.31
CA ALA A 70 -12.00 -2.70 -2.84
C ALA A 70 -12.02 -2.76 -4.36
N SER A 71 -13.14 -3.27 -4.91
CA SER A 71 -13.45 -3.12 -6.33
C SER A 71 -13.72 -1.64 -6.67
N PRO A 72 -13.58 -1.22 -7.94
CA PRO A 72 -13.95 0.13 -8.33
C PRO A 72 -15.44 0.44 -8.10
N GLU A 73 -16.32 -0.54 -8.29
CA GLU A 73 -17.77 -0.42 -8.08
C GLU A 73 -18.11 -0.10 -6.61
N ASP A 74 -17.50 -0.83 -5.68
CA ASP A 74 -17.72 -0.62 -4.25
C ASP A 74 -17.14 0.71 -3.77
N LEU A 75 -15.99 1.13 -4.32
CA LEU A 75 -15.24 2.28 -3.82
C LEU A 75 -16.08 3.56 -3.82
N HIS A 76 -16.87 3.79 -4.86
CA HIS A 76 -17.70 5.00 -4.96
C HIS A 76 -18.71 5.09 -3.80
N VAL A 77 -19.42 4.00 -3.53
CA VAL A 77 -20.41 3.93 -2.44
C VAL A 77 -19.71 4.09 -1.09
N ARG A 78 -18.57 3.44 -0.91
CA ARG A 78 -17.82 3.45 0.35
C ARG A 78 -17.24 4.83 0.68
N VAL A 79 -16.58 5.48 -0.27
CA VAL A 79 -16.02 6.84 -0.08
C VAL A 79 -17.12 7.85 0.17
N SER A 80 -18.21 7.83 -0.61
CA SER A 80 -19.33 8.75 -0.41
C SER A 80 -20.01 8.56 0.97
N THR A 81 -20.20 7.31 1.40
CA THR A 81 -20.77 7.00 2.73
C THR A 81 -19.85 7.48 3.86
N LEU A 82 -18.53 7.27 3.75
CA LEU A 82 -17.57 7.77 4.73
C LEU A 82 -17.64 9.29 4.88
N LEU A 83 -17.64 10.02 3.76
CA LEU A 83 -17.69 11.48 3.77
C LEU A 83 -19.01 12.01 4.32
N ALA A 84 -20.14 11.37 4.00
CA ALA A 84 -21.44 11.72 4.55
C ALA A 84 -21.50 11.51 6.07
N LEU A 85 -21.04 10.35 6.57
CA LEU A 85 -20.99 10.07 8.01
C LEU A 85 -20.09 11.07 8.77
N ARG A 86 -18.96 11.45 8.17
CA ARG A 86 -18.07 12.48 8.74
C ARG A 86 -18.75 13.85 8.78
N ALA A 87 -19.44 14.24 7.71
CA ALA A 87 -20.18 15.49 7.66
C ALA A 87 -21.32 15.52 8.70
N GLU A 88 -22.08 14.44 8.87
CA GLU A 88 -23.10 14.28 9.93
C GLU A 88 -22.51 14.44 11.34
N ALA A 89 -21.27 13.97 11.54
CA ALA A 89 -20.54 14.09 12.80
C ALA A 89 -19.85 15.46 12.99
N GLY A 90 -20.01 16.41 12.07
CA GLY A 90 -19.36 17.73 12.12
C GLY A 90 -17.87 17.72 11.76
N ILE A 91 -17.37 16.65 11.12
CA ILE A 91 -15.97 16.50 10.71
C ILE A 91 -15.87 16.87 9.22
N HIS A 92 -15.44 18.11 8.96
CA HIS A 92 -15.37 18.65 7.60
C HIS A 92 -13.99 18.50 6.93
N GLU A 93 -12.94 18.20 7.70
CA GLU A 93 -11.63 17.90 7.13
C GLU A 93 -11.70 16.59 6.32
N ARG A 94 -11.34 16.66 5.04
CA ARG A 94 -11.24 15.48 4.19
C ARG A 94 -10.02 14.66 4.63
N PRO A 95 -10.18 13.37 4.97
CA PRO A 95 -9.04 12.52 5.32
C PRO A 95 -8.24 12.16 4.07
N LEU A 96 -6.99 11.75 4.25
CA LEU A 96 -6.22 11.10 3.19
C LEU A 96 -6.86 9.75 2.85
N ILE A 97 -7.27 9.54 1.59
CA ILE A 97 -7.86 8.30 1.11
C ILE A 97 -6.87 7.58 0.19
N ILE A 98 -6.48 6.37 0.58
CA ILE A 98 -5.59 5.49 -0.17
C ILE A 98 -6.41 4.30 -0.67
N TRP A 99 -6.29 3.98 -1.95
CA TRP A 99 -6.98 2.83 -2.54
C TRP A 99 -6.01 1.89 -3.24
N GLU A 100 -6.06 0.63 -2.83
CA GLU A 100 -5.53 -0.53 -3.53
C GLU A 100 -6.70 -1.23 -4.26
N PRO A 101 -6.71 -1.25 -5.60
CA PRO A 101 -7.70 -2.01 -6.35
C PRO A 101 -7.65 -3.49 -5.96
N ALA A 102 -8.80 -4.10 -5.67
CA ALA A 102 -8.84 -5.50 -5.28
C ALA A 102 -8.27 -6.38 -6.42
N PRO A 103 -7.39 -7.36 -6.13
CA PRO A 103 -6.71 -8.12 -7.19
C PRO A 103 -7.64 -8.77 -8.22
N LEU A 104 -8.81 -9.25 -7.77
CA LEU A 104 -9.81 -9.88 -8.63
C LEU A 104 -10.53 -8.90 -9.56
N SER A 105 -10.54 -7.60 -9.21
CA SER A 105 -11.13 -6.53 -10.00
C SER A 105 -10.17 -5.95 -11.05
N CYS A 106 -8.88 -6.25 -10.97
CA CYS A 106 -7.87 -5.80 -11.92
C CYS A 106 -7.95 -6.59 -13.23
N ARG A 107 -8.98 -6.30 -14.03
CA ARG A 107 -9.29 -6.92 -15.31
C ARG A 107 -9.56 -5.84 -16.37
N PRO A 108 -9.30 -6.12 -17.66
CA PRO A 108 -9.50 -5.15 -18.73
C PRO A 108 -10.89 -4.52 -18.74
N GLU A 109 -11.93 -5.30 -18.45
CA GLU A 109 -13.32 -4.84 -18.46
C GLU A 109 -13.60 -3.77 -17.39
N ASN A 110 -12.79 -3.73 -16.33
CA ASN A 110 -12.92 -2.78 -15.23
C ASN A 110 -12.00 -1.57 -15.36
N LEU A 111 -11.19 -1.46 -16.43
CA LEU A 111 -10.21 -0.38 -16.59
C LEU A 111 -10.86 1.00 -16.41
N GLU A 112 -11.96 1.27 -17.12
CA GLU A 112 -12.57 2.59 -17.06
C GLU A 112 -13.21 2.88 -15.69
N GLY A 113 -13.90 1.90 -15.11
CA GLY A 113 -14.42 2.03 -13.74
C GLY A 113 -13.31 2.27 -12.71
N CYS A 114 -12.13 1.67 -12.89
CA CYS A 114 -10.97 1.94 -12.05
C CYS A 114 -10.44 3.36 -12.21
N LEU A 115 -10.36 3.87 -13.44
CA LEU A 115 -9.88 5.22 -13.73
C LEU A 115 -10.85 6.28 -13.18
N GLU A 116 -12.16 6.03 -13.29
CA GLU A 116 -13.20 6.88 -12.68
C GLU A 116 -13.12 6.86 -11.15
N ALA A 117 -13.03 5.67 -10.54
CA ALA A 117 -12.93 5.53 -9.09
C ALA A 117 -11.65 6.18 -8.52
N ALA A 118 -10.56 6.20 -9.29
CA ALA A 118 -9.30 6.85 -8.90
C ALA A 118 -9.43 8.37 -8.71
N THR A 119 -10.43 9.02 -9.32
CA THR A 119 -10.72 10.45 -9.09
C THR A 119 -11.21 10.72 -7.66
N LEU A 120 -11.66 9.71 -6.93
CA LEU A 120 -12.24 9.86 -5.59
C LEU A 120 -11.21 9.79 -4.46
N VAL A 121 -9.96 9.44 -4.76
CA VAL A 121 -8.94 9.05 -3.76
C VAL A 121 -7.63 9.79 -3.96
N ASP A 122 -6.94 10.09 -2.87
CA ASP A 122 -5.70 10.87 -2.91
C ASP A 122 -4.50 10.04 -3.39
N VAL A 123 -4.56 8.72 -3.20
CA VAL A 123 -3.55 7.77 -3.66
C VAL A 123 -4.19 6.53 -4.29
N LEU A 124 -3.83 6.24 -5.54
CA LEU A 124 -4.09 4.97 -6.22
C LEU A 124 -2.83 4.09 -6.13
N SER A 125 -2.94 2.87 -5.59
CA SER A 125 -1.77 1.97 -5.46
C SER A 125 -2.01 0.51 -5.84
N PRO A 126 -2.10 0.19 -7.15
CA PRO A 126 -2.03 -1.19 -7.62
C PRO A 126 -0.60 -1.75 -7.45
N ASN A 127 -0.47 -3.07 -7.45
CA ASN A 127 0.82 -3.69 -7.75
C ASN A 127 1.04 -3.76 -9.27
N HIS A 128 2.28 -3.97 -9.70
CA HIS A 128 2.65 -4.02 -11.12
C HIS A 128 1.93 -5.12 -11.92
N LEU A 129 1.63 -6.27 -11.32
CA LEU A 129 0.92 -7.37 -11.99
C LEU A 129 -0.57 -7.04 -12.19
N GLU A 130 -1.18 -6.42 -11.19
CA GLU A 130 -2.54 -5.88 -11.25
C GLU A 130 -2.66 -4.78 -12.29
N LEU A 131 -1.71 -3.85 -12.31
CA LEU A 131 -1.68 -2.77 -13.30
C LEU A 131 -1.54 -3.33 -14.72
N ALA A 132 -0.63 -4.28 -14.94
CA ALA A 132 -0.49 -4.95 -16.23
C ALA A 132 -1.79 -5.64 -16.66
N LYS A 133 -2.43 -6.42 -15.77
CA LYS A 133 -3.72 -7.08 -16.03
C LYS A 133 -4.83 -6.10 -16.38
N LEU A 134 -4.93 -4.99 -15.65
CA LEU A 134 -5.94 -3.95 -15.87
C LEU A 134 -5.80 -3.32 -17.27
N PHE A 135 -4.57 -3.20 -17.78
CA PHE A 135 -4.28 -2.63 -19.10
C PHE A 135 -4.10 -3.69 -20.20
N SER A 136 -4.46 -4.96 -19.95
CA SER A 136 -4.26 -6.08 -20.89
C SER A 136 -2.81 -6.29 -21.35
N GLU A 137 -1.84 -5.90 -20.54
CA GLU A 137 -0.42 -6.07 -20.85
C GLU A 137 0.02 -7.52 -20.57
N PRO A 138 0.92 -8.08 -21.41
CA PRO A 138 1.45 -9.43 -21.19
C PRO A 138 2.14 -9.55 -19.84
N GLN A 139 1.89 -10.65 -19.13
CA GLN A 139 2.65 -10.98 -17.93
C GLN A 139 3.98 -11.61 -18.35
N SER A 140 5.08 -10.94 -18.01
CA SER A 140 6.44 -11.39 -18.25
C SER A 140 7.13 -11.67 -16.91
N ASP A 141 7.98 -12.69 -16.88
CA ASP A 141 8.84 -12.98 -15.72
C ASP A 141 9.88 -11.87 -15.49
N VAL A 142 10.22 -11.12 -16.55
CA VAL A 142 11.08 -9.94 -16.47
C VAL A 142 10.22 -8.70 -16.41
N ILE A 143 10.39 -7.91 -15.35
CA ILE A 143 9.69 -6.64 -15.19
C ILE A 143 10.20 -5.61 -16.21
N ASP A 144 9.27 -4.89 -16.84
CA ASP A 144 9.59 -3.72 -17.66
C ASP A 144 9.24 -2.46 -16.86
N LYS A 145 10.27 -1.84 -16.26
CA LYS A 145 10.09 -0.60 -15.49
C LYS A 145 9.50 0.53 -16.34
N LYS A 146 9.92 0.65 -17.60
CA LYS A 146 9.41 1.68 -18.50
C LYS A 146 7.93 1.47 -18.80
N LYS A 147 7.51 0.22 -19.01
CA LYS A 147 6.09 -0.09 -19.17
C LYS A 147 5.29 0.30 -17.92
N ILE A 148 5.79 0.00 -16.72
CA ILE A 148 5.13 0.41 -15.46
C ILE A 148 4.97 1.93 -15.39
N GLU A 149 6.02 2.68 -15.76
CA GLU A 149 5.97 4.15 -15.83
C GLU A 149 4.89 4.64 -16.79
N GLU A 150 4.84 4.08 -18.00
CA GLU A 150 3.85 4.43 -19.02
C GLU A 150 2.41 4.19 -18.54
N LEU A 151 2.13 3.04 -17.94
CA LEU A 151 0.80 2.71 -17.42
C LEU A 151 0.41 3.60 -16.23
N ALA A 152 1.34 3.86 -15.31
CA ALA A 152 1.11 4.74 -14.17
C ALA A 152 0.82 6.19 -14.62
N VAL A 153 1.53 6.68 -15.63
CA VAL A 153 1.29 8.00 -16.24
C VAL A 153 -0.08 8.05 -16.91
N GLN A 154 -0.53 6.97 -17.56
CA GLN A 154 -1.89 6.89 -18.10
C GLN A 154 -2.95 7.04 -17.00
N CYS A 155 -2.81 6.35 -15.87
CA CYS A 155 -3.70 6.55 -14.71
C CYS A 155 -3.68 8.01 -14.22
N LEU A 156 -2.48 8.59 -14.07
CA LEU A 156 -2.34 9.96 -13.58
C LEU A 156 -2.96 11.00 -14.52
N ASN A 157 -2.84 10.81 -15.83
CA ASN A 157 -3.40 11.71 -16.85
C ASN A 157 -4.93 11.71 -16.84
N ARG A 158 -5.56 10.59 -16.46
CA ARG A 158 -7.02 10.50 -16.30
C ARG A 158 -7.56 11.29 -15.10
N GLY A 159 -6.70 11.54 -14.09
CA GLY A 159 -7.00 12.42 -12.96
C GLY A 159 -7.19 11.64 -11.67
N VAL A 160 -6.10 11.37 -10.95
CA VAL A 160 -6.17 10.78 -9.60
C VAL A 160 -6.47 11.88 -8.58
N GLY A 161 -7.40 11.61 -7.67
CA GLY A 161 -7.85 12.53 -6.64
C GLY A 161 -8.83 13.60 -7.10
N PRO A 162 -9.56 14.23 -6.16
CA PRO A 162 -10.68 15.12 -6.48
C PRO A 162 -10.29 16.31 -7.36
N ASP A 163 -9.07 16.80 -7.20
CA ASP A 163 -8.49 17.92 -7.97
C ASP A 163 -7.56 17.45 -9.10
N GLY A 164 -7.48 16.14 -9.35
CA GLY A 164 -6.57 15.53 -10.32
C GLY A 164 -5.08 15.57 -9.95
N ASN A 165 -4.75 16.02 -8.72
CA ASN A 165 -3.38 16.19 -8.21
C ASN A 165 -2.91 15.06 -7.26
N GLY A 166 -3.67 13.96 -7.22
CA GLY A 166 -3.35 12.77 -6.43
C GLY A 166 -2.12 12.02 -6.94
N THR A 167 -1.80 10.92 -6.27
CA THR A 167 -0.58 10.14 -6.52
C THR A 167 -0.91 8.74 -7.02
N VAL A 168 -0.18 8.28 -8.02
CA VAL A 168 -0.11 6.87 -8.39
C VAL A 168 1.15 6.26 -7.78
N ILE A 169 0.99 5.17 -7.02
CA ILE A 169 2.12 4.40 -6.47
C ILE A 169 2.01 2.96 -6.95
N VAL A 170 2.88 2.54 -7.86
CA VAL A 170 2.91 1.14 -8.31
C VAL A 170 3.87 0.34 -7.44
N ARG A 171 3.34 -0.63 -6.69
CA ARG A 171 4.15 -1.55 -5.88
C ARG A 171 4.73 -2.65 -6.78
N ALA A 172 6.06 -2.70 -6.88
CA ALA A 172 6.78 -3.51 -7.85
C ALA A 172 7.58 -4.67 -7.22
N GLY A 173 7.20 -5.13 -6.02
CA GLY A 173 7.84 -6.28 -5.35
C GLY A 173 9.33 -6.06 -5.13
N GLU A 174 10.16 -6.99 -5.60
CA GLU A 174 11.63 -6.90 -5.55
C GLU A 174 12.24 -5.74 -6.35
N ASN A 175 11.43 -4.99 -7.10
CA ASN A 175 11.85 -3.78 -7.79
C ASN A 175 11.49 -2.49 -7.04
N GLY A 176 10.94 -2.62 -5.82
CA GLY A 176 10.58 -1.50 -4.96
C GLY A 176 9.23 -0.89 -5.35
N CYS A 177 9.18 0.43 -5.53
CA CYS A 177 7.97 1.11 -5.97
C CYS A 177 8.23 2.28 -6.92
N PHE A 178 7.30 2.49 -7.86
CA PHE A 178 7.28 3.66 -8.71
C PHE A 178 6.23 4.66 -8.23
N ILE A 179 6.59 5.93 -8.21
CA ILE A 179 5.76 7.03 -7.70
C ILE A 179 5.58 8.04 -8.83
N SER A 180 4.33 8.40 -9.11
CA SER A 180 3.99 9.43 -10.09
C SER A 180 2.95 10.39 -9.53
N ASN A 181 3.23 11.68 -9.61
CA ASN A 181 2.37 12.76 -9.15
C ASN A 181 2.67 14.01 -9.98
N ARG A 182 1.64 14.82 -10.30
CA ARG A 182 1.79 15.98 -11.21
C ARG A 182 2.69 17.10 -10.67
N ASN A 183 2.90 17.15 -9.35
CA ASN A 183 3.62 18.23 -8.67
C ASN A 183 5.08 17.89 -8.37
N ILE A 184 5.54 16.68 -8.67
CA ILE A 184 6.92 16.22 -8.45
C ILE A 184 7.41 15.38 -9.63
N SER A 185 8.73 15.24 -9.77
CA SER A 185 9.29 14.29 -10.72
C SER A 185 8.95 12.87 -10.32
N SER A 186 8.46 12.07 -11.27
CA SER A 186 8.24 10.65 -11.03
C SER A 186 9.54 9.96 -10.63
N THR A 187 9.45 9.04 -9.67
CA THR A 187 10.63 8.51 -8.97
C THR A 187 10.45 7.02 -8.68
N TRP A 188 11.51 6.25 -8.91
CA TRP A 188 11.65 4.90 -8.38
C TRP A 188 12.34 4.93 -7.03
N LEU A 189 11.83 4.13 -6.08
CA LEU A 189 12.55 3.79 -4.86
C LEU A 189 12.89 2.30 -4.90
N ASP A 190 14.16 1.98 -4.64
CA ASP A 190 14.63 0.58 -4.55
C ASP A 190 14.03 -0.12 -3.34
N PRO A 191 13.76 -1.44 -3.36
CA PRO A 191 13.21 -2.13 -2.19
C PRO A 191 14.16 -2.03 -0.97
N PHE A 192 13.63 -2.19 0.24
CA PHE A 192 14.48 -2.25 1.45
C PHE A 192 15.50 -3.39 1.36
N TYR A 193 15.03 -4.58 0.98
CA TYR A 193 15.90 -5.71 0.67
C TYR A 193 16.15 -5.77 -0.85
N SER A 194 17.28 -5.22 -1.29
CA SER A 194 17.71 -5.30 -2.69
C SER A 194 18.51 -6.58 -2.92
N THR A 195 18.26 -7.26 -4.05
CA THR A 195 19.04 -8.42 -4.50
C THR A 195 19.74 -8.05 -5.80
N LYS A 196 21.07 -8.16 -5.88
CA LYS A 196 21.76 -7.89 -7.14
C LYS A 196 21.65 -9.09 -8.09
N PRO A 197 21.80 -8.88 -9.40
CA PRO A 197 21.88 -9.99 -10.35
C PRO A 197 22.94 -11.02 -9.95
N GLY A 198 22.54 -12.28 -9.79
CA GLY A 198 23.42 -13.38 -9.39
C GLY A 198 23.56 -13.57 -7.87
N GLU A 199 22.99 -12.70 -7.05
CA GLU A 199 22.93 -12.88 -5.60
C GLU A 199 21.66 -13.64 -5.18
N LYS A 200 21.73 -14.34 -4.05
CA LYS A 200 20.54 -14.93 -3.44
C LYS A 200 19.74 -13.83 -2.72
N PRO A 201 18.40 -13.94 -2.67
CA PRO A 201 17.58 -13.05 -1.84
C PRO A 201 18.09 -13.02 -0.40
N ASN A 202 17.96 -11.86 0.25
CA ASN A 202 18.34 -11.70 1.65
C ASN A 202 17.63 -12.76 2.50
N GLU A 203 18.36 -13.44 3.38
CA GLU A 203 17.83 -14.53 4.22
C GLU A 203 16.69 -14.10 5.15
N LYS A 204 16.60 -12.79 5.43
CA LYS A 204 15.51 -12.21 6.18
C LYS A 204 14.19 -12.17 5.40
N ILE A 205 14.17 -12.36 4.09
CA ILE A 205 12.91 -12.40 3.33
C ILE A 205 12.29 -13.80 3.51
N VAL A 206 11.22 -13.87 4.31
CA VAL A 206 10.52 -15.11 4.68
C VAL A 206 9.18 -15.26 3.95
N ASP A 207 8.33 -14.24 3.98
CA ASP A 207 6.98 -14.26 3.40
C ASP A 207 6.54 -12.84 3.00
N PRO A 208 6.11 -12.60 1.75
CA PRO A 208 5.69 -11.27 1.32
C PRO A 208 4.20 -10.99 1.51
N THR A 209 3.46 -11.93 2.08
CA THR A 209 2.04 -11.75 2.38
C THR A 209 1.85 -10.55 3.31
N GLY A 210 0.97 -9.63 2.93
CA GLY A 210 0.71 -8.42 3.71
C GLY A 210 1.77 -7.31 3.60
N ALA A 211 2.90 -7.51 2.90
CA ALA A 211 3.91 -6.46 2.74
C ALA A 211 3.37 -5.24 1.98
N GLY A 212 2.47 -5.45 1.01
CA GLY A 212 1.74 -4.38 0.32
C GLY A 212 0.83 -3.57 1.25
N ASN A 213 0.10 -4.24 2.14
CA ASN A 213 -0.77 -3.59 3.13
C ASN A 213 0.06 -2.80 4.16
N ALA A 214 1.16 -3.39 4.64
CA ALA A 214 2.10 -2.74 5.55
C ALA A 214 2.74 -1.50 4.91
N PHE A 215 3.04 -1.57 3.60
CA PHE A 215 3.47 -0.40 2.82
C PHE A 215 2.44 0.73 2.89
N LEU A 216 1.17 0.45 2.58
CA LEU A 216 0.15 1.50 2.48
C LEU A 216 -0.21 2.10 3.84
N GLY A 217 -0.25 1.29 4.89
CA GLY A 217 -0.44 1.78 6.26
C GLY A 217 0.72 2.69 6.71
N SER A 218 1.97 2.27 6.46
CA SER A 218 3.14 3.07 6.83
C SER A 218 3.29 4.32 5.96
N TYR A 219 2.93 4.23 4.68
CA TYR A 219 2.82 5.39 3.78
C TYR A 219 1.86 6.43 4.35
N ALA A 220 0.67 6.02 4.80
CA ALA A 220 -0.32 6.94 5.36
C ALA A 220 0.26 7.71 6.55
N VAL A 221 0.93 7.01 7.48
CA VAL A 221 1.59 7.63 8.63
C VAL A 221 2.71 8.58 8.19
N GLY A 222 3.56 8.16 7.25
CA GLY A 222 4.64 8.98 6.72
C GLY A 222 4.14 10.25 6.03
N TYR A 223 3.05 10.15 5.28
CA TYR A 223 2.42 11.29 4.62
C TYR A 223 1.83 12.27 5.63
N LEU A 224 1.08 11.79 6.62
CA LEU A 224 0.50 12.63 7.67
C LEU A 224 1.55 13.33 8.55
N LYS A 225 2.76 12.75 8.67
CA LYS A 225 3.89 13.34 9.40
C LYS A 225 4.69 14.36 8.58
N THR A 226 4.81 14.16 7.28
CA THR A 226 5.81 14.89 6.46
C THR A 226 5.22 15.71 5.32
N GLY A 227 4.00 15.43 4.87
CA GLY A 227 3.39 15.99 3.67
C GLY A 227 4.09 15.61 2.36
N SER A 228 5.17 14.82 2.41
CA SER A 228 5.97 14.46 1.24
C SER A 228 5.65 13.06 0.76
N VAL A 229 5.23 12.95 -0.50
CA VAL A 229 4.94 11.67 -1.17
C VAL A 229 6.16 10.73 -1.16
N ILE A 230 7.35 11.27 -1.46
CA ILE A 230 8.58 10.48 -1.51
C ILE A 230 9.00 9.99 -0.12
N LYS A 231 8.96 10.87 0.89
CA LYS A 231 9.26 10.46 2.27
C LYS A 231 8.23 9.45 2.76
N ALA A 232 6.94 9.65 2.48
CA ALA A 232 5.88 8.70 2.80
C ALA A 232 6.12 7.32 2.18
N ALA A 233 6.56 7.24 0.92
CA ALA A 233 6.92 5.97 0.28
C ALA A 233 8.16 5.31 0.91
N CYS A 234 9.06 6.08 1.53
CA CYS A 234 10.13 5.51 2.35
C CYS A 234 9.60 4.86 3.63
N TYR A 235 8.64 5.49 4.31
CA TYR A 235 7.93 4.86 5.43
C TYR A 235 7.22 3.58 4.97
N GLY A 236 6.56 3.61 3.81
CA GLY A 236 5.94 2.45 3.19
C GLY A 236 6.92 1.29 2.98
N SER A 237 8.08 1.58 2.38
CA SER A 237 9.11 0.58 2.09
C SER A 237 9.67 -0.07 3.36
N VAL A 238 9.82 0.72 4.43
CA VAL A 238 10.27 0.24 5.74
C VAL A 238 9.20 -0.60 6.43
N GLY A 239 7.94 -0.16 6.41
CA GLY A 239 6.82 -0.95 6.94
C GLY A 239 6.68 -2.31 6.25
N ALA A 240 6.79 -2.32 4.91
CA ALA A 240 6.82 -3.56 4.13
C ALA A 240 7.97 -4.48 4.55
N SER A 241 9.17 -3.92 4.82
CA SER A 241 10.35 -4.71 5.19
C SER A 241 10.14 -5.57 6.44
N PHE A 242 9.35 -5.11 7.42
CA PHE A 242 9.05 -5.88 8.61
C PHE A 242 8.08 -7.03 8.32
N ALA A 243 7.09 -6.80 7.47
CA ALA A 243 6.17 -7.85 7.04
C ALA A 243 6.88 -8.94 6.23
N LEU A 244 7.91 -8.58 5.46
CA LEU A 244 8.73 -9.56 4.71
C LEU A 244 9.47 -10.55 5.63
N GLU A 245 9.73 -10.19 6.88
CA GLU A 245 10.66 -10.90 7.77
C GLU A 245 10.11 -12.15 8.45
N GLN A 246 8.81 -12.40 8.32
CA GLN A 246 8.13 -13.51 8.97
C GLN A 246 6.80 -13.81 8.31
N VAL A 247 6.23 -14.97 8.64
CA VAL A 247 4.83 -15.26 8.32
C VAL A 247 3.92 -14.54 9.31
N GLY A 248 2.94 -13.80 8.80
CA GLY A 248 1.97 -13.06 9.62
C GLY A 248 2.48 -11.70 10.11
N VAL A 249 1.85 -11.17 11.15
CA VAL A 249 2.08 -9.78 11.62
C VAL A 249 3.43 -9.66 12.35
N PRO A 250 4.25 -8.63 12.05
CA PRO A 250 5.53 -8.38 12.74
C PRO A 250 5.44 -8.39 14.27
N LEU A 251 6.50 -8.85 14.94
CA LEU A 251 6.54 -8.97 16.39
C LEU A 251 6.86 -7.63 17.07
N LEU A 252 5.89 -7.09 17.78
CA LEU A 252 6.04 -5.92 18.64
C LEU A 252 6.72 -6.31 19.97
N SER A 253 7.79 -5.59 20.32
CA SER A 253 8.42 -5.68 21.64
C SER A 253 8.61 -4.27 22.22
N VAL A 254 8.27 -4.10 23.49
CA VAL A 254 8.43 -2.83 24.22
C VAL A 254 9.35 -3.05 25.42
N GLN A 255 10.47 -2.34 25.45
CA GLN A 255 11.44 -2.35 26.55
C GLN A 255 11.80 -0.90 26.90
N ASP A 256 11.77 -0.53 28.18
CA ASP A 256 12.10 0.82 28.65
C ASP A 256 11.37 1.97 27.92
N ASN A 257 10.10 1.74 27.54
CA ASN A 257 9.26 2.63 26.70
C ASN A 257 9.76 2.82 25.25
N GLU A 258 10.74 2.04 24.81
CA GLU A 258 11.16 1.97 23.41
C GLU A 258 10.44 0.82 22.70
N GLU A 259 9.87 1.14 21.55
CA GLU A 259 9.14 0.21 20.69
C GLU A 259 10.06 -0.36 19.61
N SER A 260 10.07 -1.68 19.44
CA SER A 260 10.79 -2.35 18.36
C SER A 260 9.89 -3.36 17.66
N TRP A 261 10.12 -3.52 16.37
CA TRP A 261 9.43 -4.50 15.52
C TRP A 261 10.47 -5.48 14.99
N ASN A 262 10.24 -6.77 15.19
CA ASN A 262 11.22 -7.83 14.90
C ASN A 262 12.60 -7.53 15.51
N GLY A 263 12.62 -6.90 16.69
CA GLY A 263 13.83 -6.51 17.41
C GLY A 263 14.60 -5.33 16.81
N VAL A 264 13.99 -4.53 15.94
CA VAL A 264 14.62 -3.35 15.33
C VAL A 264 13.77 -2.11 15.57
N ASP A 265 14.43 -1.00 15.91
CA ASP A 265 13.81 0.32 15.97
C ASP A 265 13.43 0.81 14.56
N VAL A 266 12.17 1.23 14.41
CA VAL A 266 11.59 1.60 13.11
C VAL A 266 12.24 2.86 12.55
N LEU A 267 12.57 3.83 13.41
CA LEU A 267 13.14 5.12 12.97
C LEU A 267 14.58 4.96 12.50
N SER A 268 15.37 4.16 13.21
CA SER A 268 16.74 3.79 12.80
C SER A 268 16.76 3.11 11.43
N ARG A 269 15.83 2.16 11.19
CA ARG A 269 15.70 1.51 9.88
C ARG A 269 15.25 2.49 8.78
N LEU A 270 14.39 3.44 9.13
CA LEU A 270 13.94 4.48 8.21
C LEU A 270 15.07 5.42 7.82
N GLU A 271 15.91 5.84 8.77
CA GLU A 271 17.09 6.66 8.51
C GLU A 271 18.08 5.94 7.59
N GLU A 272 18.37 4.66 7.87
CA GLU A 272 19.19 3.82 7.00
C GLU A 272 18.64 3.81 5.57
N TYR A 273 17.34 3.51 5.42
CA TYR A 273 16.71 3.41 4.11
C TYR A 273 16.71 4.74 3.36
N MET A 274 16.31 5.84 4.01
CA MET A 274 16.27 7.18 3.40
C MET A 274 17.65 7.64 2.94
N ALA A 275 18.71 7.32 3.71
CA ALA A 275 20.08 7.62 3.34
C ALA A 275 20.49 6.91 2.03
N ARG A 276 20.08 5.65 1.85
CA ARG A 276 20.35 4.89 0.61
C ARG A 276 19.58 5.44 -0.59
N GLN A 277 18.34 5.88 -0.40
CA GLN A 277 17.51 6.47 -1.46
C GLN A 277 17.91 7.91 -1.82
N ASN A 278 18.92 8.50 -1.14
CA ASN A 278 19.26 9.93 -1.21
C ASN A 278 18.07 10.87 -0.89
N CYS A 279 17.10 10.39 -0.13
CA CYS A 279 15.94 11.20 0.27
C CYS A 279 16.38 12.26 1.29
N GLY A 280 16.34 13.54 0.90
CA GLY A 280 16.79 14.67 1.74
C GLY A 280 18.06 15.37 1.25
N ARG A 281 18.66 14.93 0.14
CA ARG A 281 19.64 15.71 -0.61
C ARG A 281 18.94 16.38 -1.78
N GLU A 282 18.54 17.64 -1.61
CA GLU A 282 18.09 18.46 -2.74
C GLU A 282 19.19 18.46 -3.82
N GLY A 283 18.92 17.93 -5.01
CA GLY A 283 19.73 18.25 -6.20
C GLY A 283 20.33 17.13 -7.05
N VAL A 284 20.05 15.83 -6.85
CA VAL A 284 20.54 14.82 -7.82
C VAL A 284 19.51 13.71 -8.07
N ILE A 285 18.61 13.94 -9.03
CA ILE A 285 17.89 12.83 -9.69
C ILE A 285 18.73 12.46 -10.92
N ARG A 286 19.38 11.29 -10.86
CA ARG A 286 19.90 10.66 -12.08
C ARG A 286 18.73 10.10 -12.86
N VAL A 287 18.47 10.71 -14.00
CA VAL A 287 17.81 10.03 -15.12
C VAL A 287 18.90 9.18 -15.78
N LEU A 288 18.70 7.87 -15.82
CA LEU A 288 19.34 6.98 -16.80
C LEU A 288 18.24 6.20 -17.51
#